data_AF-A0A523S8S5-F1
#
_entry.id   AF-A0A523S8S5-F1
#
_cell.length_a   1.000
_cell.length_b   1.000
_cell.length_c   1.000
_cell.angle_alpha   90.00
_cell.angle_beta   90.00
_cell.angle_gamma   90.00
#
_symmetry.space_group_name_H-M   'P 1'
#
loop_
_entity.id
_entity.type
_entity.pdbx_description
1 polymer ?
#
loop_
_entity_poly.entity_id
_entity_poly.type
_entity_poly.pdbx_seq_one_letter_code
_entity_poly.pdbx_strand_id
1 'polypeptide(L)'
;MRKLFRRAAKAIEESSRVLAVSHIDTDGITSLAIVISMLQRAEKTLHWQNIHQLNSETILEIKQLVKEHKPDLVIFSDLGTGQMHLIEEHIASENVDKIIVLDHHLPSDSHQQLPESSEQNKIIEINPCQ
;
A
#
# COMPACT_ATOMS: atom_id res chain seq x y z
N MET A 1 -17.03 -0.28 -3.52
CA MET A 1 -16.32 0.95 -3.09
C MET A 1 -16.54 1.39 -1.63
N ARG A 2 -17.73 1.87 -1.18
CA ARG A 2 -17.92 2.39 0.22
C ARG A 2 -17.48 1.44 1.34
N LYS A 3 -17.70 0.12 1.19
CA LYS A 3 -17.27 -0.90 2.16
C LYS A 3 -15.73 -0.98 2.28
N LEU A 4 -15.02 -0.84 1.16
CA LEU A 4 -13.55 -0.86 1.13
C LEU A 4 -12.98 0.35 1.84
N PHE A 5 -13.52 1.55 1.59
CA PHE A 5 -13.12 2.75 2.31
C PHE A 5 -13.30 2.63 3.84
N ARG A 6 -14.41 2.04 4.30
CA ARG A 6 -14.60 1.79 5.74
C ARG A 6 -13.57 0.80 6.31
N ARG A 7 -13.22 -0.24 5.55
CA ARG A 7 -12.18 -1.20 5.94
C ARG A 7 -10.82 -0.52 6.03
N ALA A 8 -10.47 0.30 5.03
CA ALA A 8 -9.22 1.07 5.02
C ALA A 8 -9.16 2.08 6.17
N ALA A 9 -10.23 2.83 6.41
CA ALA A 9 -10.32 3.75 7.56
C ALA A 9 -10.11 3.03 8.89
N LYS A 10 -10.78 1.89 9.09
CA LYS A 10 -10.60 1.06 10.28
C LYS A 10 -9.16 0.55 10.43
N ALA A 11 -8.53 0.10 9.35
CA ALA A 11 -7.13 -0.32 9.37
C ALA A 11 -6.18 0.82 9.77
N ILE A 12 -6.45 2.05 9.28
CA ILE A 12 -5.69 3.24 9.69
C ILE A 12 -5.92 3.55 11.18
N GLU A 13 -7.16 3.51 11.66
CA GLU A 13 -7.48 3.74 13.08
C GLU A 13 -6.75 2.75 14.00
N GLU A 14 -6.72 1.46 13.64
CA GLU A 14 -6.07 0.38 14.42
C GLU A 14 -4.54 0.39 14.29
N SER A 15 -3.98 1.00 13.24
CA SER A 15 -2.53 1.10 13.01
C SER A 15 -1.83 2.08 13.96
N SER A 16 -0.53 1.90 14.16
CA SER A 16 0.31 2.82 14.94
C SER A 16 1.52 3.31 14.14
N ARG A 17 2.15 2.43 13.36
CA ARG A 17 3.34 2.72 12.55
C ARG A 17 3.03 2.46 11.09
N VAL A 18 3.12 3.52 10.28
CA VAL A 18 2.72 3.48 8.88
C VAL A 18 3.91 3.76 7.98
N LEU A 19 4.03 2.97 6.91
CA LEU A 19 4.91 3.28 5.77
C LEU A 19 4.03 3.65 4.57
N ALA A 20 4.21 4.85 4.02
CA ALA A 20 3.49 5.31 2.84
C ALA A 20 4.43 5.44 1.64
N VAL A 21 4.08 4.80 0.52
CA VAL A 21 4.88 4.77 -0.70
C VAL A 21 4.04 5.27 -1.87
N SER A 22 4.61 6.11 -2.71
CA SER A 22 3.90 6.62 -3.90
C SER A 22 4.82 6.88 -5.06
N HIS A 23 4.24 7.12 -6.24
CA HIS A 23 4.98 7.48 -7.44
C HIS A 23 5.60 8.89 -7.32
N ILE A 24 6.64 9.19 -8.10
CA ILE A 24 7.39 10.47 -8.06
C ILE A 24 6.98 11.46 -9.16
N ASP A 25 5.78 11.31 -9.72
CA ASP A 25 5.19 12.30 -10.61
C ASP A 25 4.19 13.21 -9.85
N THR A 26 3.42 14.00 -10.59
CA THR A 26 2.51 14.97 -9.97
C THR A 26 1.35 14.28 -9.25
N ASP A 27 0.80 13.20 -9.81
CA ASP A 27 -0.32 12.49 -9.17
C ASP A 27 0.17 11.80 -7.89
N GLY A 28 1.27 11.04 -7.97
CA GLY A 28 1.85 10.37 -6.81
C GLY A 28 2.29 11.31 -5.69
N ILE A 29 2.99 12.42 -6.01
CA ILE A 29 3.42 13.39 -4.99
C ILE A 29 2.22 14.04 -4.30
N THR A 30 1.18 14.42 -5.05
CA THR A 30 -0.01 15.05 -4.46
C THR A 30 -0.83 14.05 -3.65
N SER A 31 -1.01 12.82 -4.16
CA SER A 31 -1.65 11.71 -3.45
C SER A 31 -0.92 11.38 -2.15
N LEU A 32 0.41 11.27 -2.16
CA LEU A 32 1.21 11.02 -0.97
C LEU A 32 1.10 12.16 0.04
N ALA A 33 1.11 13.42 -0.40
CA ALA A 33 0.94 14.57 0.49
C ALA A 33 -0.42 14.56 1.21
N ILE A 34 -1.49 14.13 0.53
CA ILE A 34 -2.81 13.94 1.13
C ILE A 34 -2.77 12.82 2.17
N VAL A 35 -2.16 11.67 1.84
CA VAL A 35 -2.01 10.54 2.77
C VAL A 35 -1.21 10.94 4.01
N ILE A 36 -0.06 11.60 3.84
CA ILE A 36 0.78 12.11 4.94
C ILE A 36 -0.02 13.06 5.82
N SER A 37 -0.72 14.03 5.22
CA SER A 37 -1.51 15.02 5.97
C SER A 37 -2.63 14.36 6.78
N MET A 38 -3.28 13.34 6.21
CA MET A 38 -4.31 12.55 6.89
C MET A 38 -3.72 11.77 8.07
N LEU A 39 -2.60 11.07 7.87
CA LEU A 39 -1.95 10.25 8.90
C LEU A 39 -1.39 11.10 10.05
N GLN A 40 -0.88 12.30 9.75
CA GLN A 40 -0.46 13.27 10.77
C GLN A 40 -1.63 13.74 11.63
N ARG A 41 -2.80 14.02 11.03
CA ARG A 41 -4.02 14.36 11.79
C ARG A 41 -4.52 13.21 12.65
N ALA A 42 -4.23 11.97 12.24
CA ALA A 42 -4.53 10.76 13.00
C ALA A 42 -3.41 10.37 13.98
N GLU A 43 -2.39 11.23 14.17
CA GLU A 43 -1.28 11.06 15.11
C GLU A 43 -0.50 9.74 14.93
N LYS A 44 -0.34 9.29 13.69
CA LYS A 44 0.41 8.06 13.36
C LYS A 44 1.91 8.31 13.26
N THR A 45 2.72 7.35 13.69
CA THR A 45 4.16 7.34 13.43
C THR A 45 4.38 6.98 11.97
N LEU A 46 4.96 7.89 11.19
CA LEU A 46 4.95 7.80 9.73
C LEU A 46 6.36 7.87 9.13
N HIS A 47 6.66 6.90 8.26
CA HIS A 47 7.73 6.97 7.27
C HIS A 47 7.12 7.00 5.88
N TRP A 48 7.75 7.69 4.94
CA TRP A 48 7.26 7.75 3.57
C TRP A 48 8.40 7.81 2.55
N GLN A 49 8.13 7.35 1.33
CA GLN A 49 9.08 7.36 0.22
C GLN A 49 8.35 7.53 -1.12
N ASN A 50 8.85 8.41 -1.98
CA ASN A 50 8.48 8.40 -3.40
C ASN A 50 9.41 7.49 -4.20
N ILE A 51 8.87 6.76 -5.16
CA ILE A 51 9.62 5.89 -6.07
C ILE A 51 9.25 6.17 -7.53
N HIS A 52 10.15 5.84 -8.45
CA HIS A 52 9.89 6.00 -9.89
C HIS A 52 8.95 4.95 -10.47
N GLN A 53 8.97 3.73 -9.93
CA GLN A 53 8.11 2.63 -10.37
C GLN A 53 8.15 1.54 -9.32
N LEU A 54 7.10 0.72 -9.26
CA LEU A 54 7.13 -0.51 -8.47
C LEU A 54 7.59 -1.68 -9.36
N ASN A 55 8.74 -2.26 -9.02
CA ASN A 55 9.38 -3.36 -9.75
C ASN A 55 10.17 -4.26 -8.78
N SER A 56 10.84 -5.29 -9.30
CA SER A 56 11.57 -6.27 -8.47
C SER A 56 12.72 -5.69 -7.65
N GLU A 57 13.28 -4.54 -8.03
CA GLU A 57 14.36 -3.87 -7.28
C GLU A 57 13.78 -2.99 -6.17
N THR A 58 12.88 -2.07 -6.54
CA THR A 58 12.25 -1.12 -5.62
C THR A 58 11.39 -1.80 -4.55
N ILE A 59 10.74 -2.93 -4.85
CA ILE A 59 10.00 -3.69 -3.83
C ILE A 59 10.94 -4.25 -2.74
N LEU A 60 12.18 -4.60 -3.08
CA LEU A 60 13.17 -5.06 -2.10
C LEU A 60 13.67 -3.90 -1.22
N GLU A 61 13.79 -2.71 -1.78
CA GLU A 61 14.07 -1.48 -1.01
C GLU A 61 12.93 -1.19 -0.02
N ILE A 62 11.67 -1.25 -0.48
CA ILE A 62 10.49 -1.08 0.39
C ILE A 62 10.45 -2.16 1.47
N LYS A 63 10.74 -3.42 1.13
CA LYS A 63 10.84 -4.53 2.09
C LYS A 63 11.91 -4.25 3.15
N GLN A 64 13.03 -3.64 2.78
CA GLN A 64 14.06 -3.24 3.73
C GLN A 64 13.56 -2.14 4.68
N LEU A 65 12.82 -1.15 4.17
CA LEU A 65 12.17 -0.13 5.02
C LEU A 65 11.12 -0.74 5.96
N VAL A 66 10.37 -1.75 5.52
CA VAL A 66 9.44 -2.50 6.37
C VAL A 66 10.21 -3.18 7.52
N LYS A 67 11.38 -3.78 7.26
CA LYS A 67 12.19 -4.40 8.30
C LYS A 67 12.79 -3.39 9.28
N GLU A 68 13.20 -2.23 8.78
CA GLU A 68 13.81 -1.16 9.58
C GLU A 68 12.79 -0.46 10.48
N HIS A 69 11.67 -0.01 9.91
CA HIS A 69 10.67 0.80 10.60
C HIS A 69 9.56 -0.03 11.25
N LYS A 70 9.46 -1.32 10.89
CA LYS A 70 8.47 -2.27 11.42
C LYS A 70 7.03 -1.71 11.41
N PRO A 71 6.55 -1.19 10.27
CA PRO A 71 5.20 -0.67 10.17
C PRO A 71 4.20 -1.81 10.36
N ASP A 72 3.08 -1.51 11.03
CA ASP A 72 1.92 -2.39 11.10
C ASP A 72 0.97 -2.17 9.90
N LEU A 73 1.06 -1.01 9.24
CA LEU A 73 0.32 -0.67 8.04
C LEU A 73 1.25 -0.15 6.93
N VAL A 74 1.09 -0.67 5.71
CA VAL A 74 1.73 -0.13 4.50
C VAL A 74 0.66 0.44 3.57
N ILE A 75 0.88 1.64 3.04
CA ILE A 75 -0.02 2.30 2.09
C ILE A 75 0.75 2.57 0.79
N PHE A 76 0.22 2.06 -0.31
CA PHE A 76 0.65 2.42 -1.66
C PHE A 76 -0.38 3.39 -2.25
N SER A 77 0.06 4.53 -2.79
CA SER A 77 -0.79 5.45 -3.54
C SER A 77 -0.24 5.71 -4.94
N ASP A 78 -1.13 5.83 -5.93
CA ASP A 78 -0.80 6.08 -7.34
C ASP A 78 0.06 4.98 -8.00
N LEU A 79 0.18 3.83 -7.33
CA LEU A 79 0.83 2.63 -7.86
C LEU A 79 0.39 1.41 -7.06
N GLY A 80 0.63 0.23 -7.64
CA GLY A 80 0.48 -1.06 -6.95
C GLY A 80 -0.43 -2.04 -7.69
N THR A 81 -1.51 -1.58 -8.33
CA THR A 81 -2.51 -2.48 -8.94
C THR A 81 -1.87 -3.41 -9.97
N GLY A 82 -1.05 -2.89 -10.89
CA GLY A 82 -0.39 -3.71 -11.91
C GLY A 82 0.65 -4.70 -11.37
N GLN A 83 1.09 -4.55 -10.11
CA GLN A 83 2.22 -5.24 -9.49
C GLN A 83 1.83 -5.94 -8.19
N MET A 84 0.56 -6.34 -8.04
CA MET A 84 0.04 -6.93 -6.80
C MET A 84 0.83 -8.17 -6.35
N HIS A 85 1.31 -8.98 -7.31
CA HIS A 85 2.14 -10.15 -7.02
C HIS A 85 3.42 -9.81 -6.23
N LEU A 86 4.08 -8.67 -6.54
CA LEU A 86 5.26 -8.21 -5.80
C LEU A 86 4.91 -7.79 -4.37
N ILE A 87 3.76 -7.13 -4.20
CA ILE A 87 3.26 -6.69 -2.89
C ILE A 87 2.93 -7.92 -2.02
N GLU A 88 2.23 -8.90 -2.58
CA GLU A 88 1.92 -10.17 -1.91
C GLU A 88 3.20 -10.89 -1.49
N GLU A 89 4.11 -11.17 -2.44
CA GLU A 89 5.31 -11.96 -2.19
C GLU A 89 6.27 -11.30 -1.20
N HIS A 90 6.47 -9.99 -1.29
CA HIS A 90 7.56 -9.32 -0.58
C HIS A 90 7.13 -8.52 0.65
N ILE A 91 5.87 -8.06 0.72
CA ILE A 91 5.36 -7.19 1.79
C ILE A 91 4.31 -7.91 2.63
N ALA A 92 3.35 -8.60 2.03
CA ALA A 92 2.30 -9.30 2.79
C ALA A 92 2.85 -10.47 3.62
N SER A 93 3.95 -11.07 3.16
CA SER A 93 4.71 -12.11 3.86
C SER A 93 5.51 -11.60 5.06
N GLU A 94 5.68 -10.29 5.22
CA GLU A 94 6.35 -9.67 6.37
C GLU A 94 5.37 -9.48 7.55
N ASN A 95 5.90 -9.02 8.70
CA ASN A 95 5.11 -8.70 9.89
C ASN A 95 4.37 -7.36 9.76
N VAL A 96 3.54 -7.26 8.72
CA VAL A 96 2.60 -6.18 8.41
C VAL A 96 1.18 -6.72 8.60
N ASP A 97 0.33 -5.97 9.29
CA ASP A 97 -1.05 -6.40 9.60
C ASP A 97 -2.00 -6.13 8.42
N LYS A 98 -1.83 -4.97 7.79
CA LYS A 98 -2.63 -4.52 6.65
C LYS A 98 -1.81 -3.79 5.59
N ILE A 99 -2.24 -3.95 4.35
CA ILE A 99 -1.71 -3.22 3.20
C ILE A 99 -2.88 -2.53 2.51
N ILE A 100 -2.77 -1.25 2.21
CA ILE A 100 -3.77 -0.50 1.45
C ILE A 100 -3.15 -0.10 0.12
N VAL A 101 -3.84 -0.36 -0.98
CA VAL A 101 -3.45 0.08 -2.32
C VAL A 101 -4.52 1.06 -2.82
N LEU A 102 -4.14 2.31 -3.01
CA LEU A 102 -4.97 3.40 -3.53
C LEU A 102 -4.49 3.73 -4.94
N ASP A 103 -5.16 3.21 -5.96
CA ASP A 103 -4.68 3.31 -7.34
C ASP A 103 -5.85 3.53 -8.30
N HIS A 104 -5.54 3.87 -9.54
CA HIS A 104 -6.47 4.13 -10.63
C HIS A 104 -6.02 3.51 -11.96
N HIS A 105 -4.83 2.90 -11.99
CA HIS A 105 -4.34 2.18 -13.16
C HIS A 105 -5.20 0.94 -13.46
N LEU A 106 -5.23 0.53 -14.73
CA LEU A 106 -5.93 -0.69 -15.11
C LEU A 106 -5.30 -1.92 -14.43
N PRO A 107 -6.10 -2.83 -13.89
CA PRO A 107 -5.63 -4.15 -13.45
C PRO A 107 -4.86 -4.84 -14.56
N SER A 108 -3.75 -5.50 -14.23
CA SER A 108 -3.04 -6.31 -15.20
C SER A 108 -3.82 -7.60 -15.48
N ASP A 109 -3.88 -8.06 -16.74
CA ASP A 109 -4.50 -9.35 -17.11
C ASP A 109 -3.87 -10.56 -16.38
N SER A 110 -2.68 -10.35 -15.81
CA SER A 110 -1.97 -11.27 -14.93
C SER A 110 -2.53 -11.34 -13.51
N HIS A 111 -3.66 -10.70 -13.19
CA HIS A 111 -4.50 -11.07 -12.04
C HIS A 111 -5.09 -12.48 -12.27
N GLN A 112 -4.21 -13.48 -12.35
CA GLN A 112 -4.61 -14.85 -12.07
C GLN A 112 -5.09 -14.83 -10.63
N GLN A 113 -6.36 -15.18 -10.43
CA GLN A 113 -6.92 -15.45 -9.11
C GLN A 113 -6.13 -16.60 -8.51
N LEU A 114 -5.02 -16.28 -7.84
CA LEU A 114 -4.33 -17.20 -6.96
C LEU A 114 -5.32 -17.54 -5.84
N PRO A 115 -5.39 -18.81 -5.41
CA PRO A 115 -6.34 -19.25 -4.40
C PRO A 115 -6.25 -18.38 -3.15
N GLU A 116 -7.40 -18.07 -2.54
CA GLU A 116 -7.51 -17.21 -1.35
C GLU A 116 -6.51 -17.61 -0.26
N SER A 117 -5.39 -16.90 -0.21
CA SER A 117 -4.34 -17.11 0.78
C SER A 117 -4.63 -16.24 2.01
N SER A 118 -4.11 -16.63 3.17
CA SER A 118 -4.18 -15.80 4.38
C SER A 118 -3.53 -14.41 4.18
N GLU A 119 -2.61 -14.31 3.22
CA GLU A 119 -1.91 -13.06 2.88
C GLU A 119 -2.78 -12.11 2.06
N GLN A 120 -3.64 -12.60 1.16
CA GLN A 120 -4.61 -11.78 0.42
C GLN A 120 -5.61 -11.07 1.36
N ASN A 121 -5.94 -11.66 2.51
CA ASN A 121 -6.80 -11.02 3.53
C ASN A 121 -6.16 -9.80 4.21
N LYS A 122 -4.85 -9.58 4.04
CA LYS A 122 -4.15 -8.38 4.53
C LYS A 122 -4.33 -7.19 3.59
N ILE A 123 -4.62 -7.41 2.32
CA ILE A 123 -4.63 -6.37 1.29
C ILE A 123 -6.04 -5.77 1.16
N ILE A 124 -6.09 -4.44 1.11
CA ILE A 124 -7.28 -3.64 0.84
C ILE A 124 -6.97 -2.78 -0.38
N GLU A 125 -7.31 -3.29 -1.56
CA GLU A 125 -7.22 -2.53 -2.79
C GLU A 125 -8.47 -1.66 -2.98
N ILE A 126 -8.25 -0.39 -3.33
CA ILE A 126 -9.27 0.57 -3.72
C ILE A 126 -8.86 1.14 -5.07
N ASN A 127 -9.41 0.54 -6.12
CA ASN A 127 -9.20 0.99 -7.48
C ASN A 127 -10.56 1.19 -8.19
N PRO A 128 -10.87 2.40 -8.70
CA PRO A 128 -12.13 2.66 -9.43
C PRO A 128 -12.32 1.89 -10.74
N CYS A 129 -11.24 1.36 -11.32
CA CYS A 129 -11.25 0.62 -12.57
C CYS A 129 -11.53 -0.89 -12.40
N GLN A 130 -11.77 -1.35 -11.17
CA GLN A 130 -12.17 -2.72 -10.83
C GLN A 130 -13.70 -2.91 -10.75
#